data_AF-A0A094FXJ7-F1
#
_entry.id   AF-A0A094FXJ7-F1
#
_cell.length_a   1.000
_cell.length_b   1.000
_cell.length_c   1.000
_cell.angle_alpha   90.00
_cell.angle_beta   90.00
_cell.angle_gamma   90.00
#
_symmetry.space_group_name_H-M   'P 1'
#
loop_
_entity.id
_entity.type
_entity.pdbx_description
1 polymer ?
#
loop_
_entity_poly.entity_id
_entity_poly.type
_entity_poly.pdbx_seq_one_letter_code
_entity_poly.pdbx_strand_id
1 'polypeptide(L)'
;MRLSITLAIAAITGVFAAPATYNHVGTNSTIASQGDFFWGGAVQEGPQGTDWYFVQGSVVVPNFRGGSPDQSANMWVGIDGRYCSSAILQTGLVAYGDGSFWLWTEWWKNEMQNYESGLKFSPGDTLQFTVHATSYTSGTTKVENLGTGQWVSQTFTSENNYPLCETDAEWILEDWTQGGQPVPLYNWGTISIFDTLAKNSNGQVTAAGSDIVNININGQTLTESRIENDGTVSVTYIGSN
;
A
#
# COMPACT_ATOMS: atom_id res chain seq x y z
N MET A 1 25.38 1.33 33.69
CA MET A 1 25.16 2.48 32.80
C MET A 1 24.50 1.93 31.53
N ARG A 2 23.18 2.00 31.41
CA ARG A 2 22.45 1.49 30.24
C ARG A 2 22.54 2.54 29.14
N LEU A 3 23.15 2.20 28.01
CA LEU A 3 23.17 3.08 26.83
C LEU A 3 21.74 3.22 26.32
N SER A 4 21.16 4.42 26.49
CA SER A 4 20.00 4.85 25.72
C SER A 4 20.46 5.07 24.29
N ILE A 5 20.05 4.19 23.38
CA ILE A 5 20.17 4.44 21.94
C ILE A 5 19.03 5.41 21.60
N THR A 6 19.37 6.68 21.47
CA THR A 6 18.47 7.70 20.92
C THR A 6 18.17 7.29 19.48
N LEU A 7 16.95 6.81 19.22
CA LEU A 7 16.47 6.54 17.86
C LEU A 7 16.40 7.89 17.14
N ALA A 8 17.30 8.12 16.19
CA ALA A 8 17.21 9.26 15.30
C ALA A 8 15.99 9.07 14.40
N ILE A 9 15.03 9.99 14.49
CA ILE A 9 13.91 10.09 13.56
C ILE A 9 14.52 10.49 12.21
N ALA A 10 14.79 9.52 11.35
CA ALA A 10 15.07 9.79 9.95
C ALA A 10 13.72 9.98 9.27
N ALA A 11 13.30 11.24 9.10
CA ALA A 11 12.25 11.58 8.15
C ALA A 11 12.77 11.22 6.76
N ILE A 12 12.32 10.10 6.20
CA ILE A 12 12.59 9.75 4.82
C ILE A 12 11.59 10.55 4.00
N THR A 13 12.04 11.60 3.32
CA THR A 13 11.21 12.37 2.40
C THR A 13 10.96 11.55 1.13
N GLY A 14 10.08 10.55 1.25
CA GLY A 14 9.44 9.90 0.12
C GLY A 14 8.21 10.70 -0.29
N VAL A 15 8.04 10.93 -1.60
CA VAL A 15 6.80 11.50 -2.16
C VAL A 15 6.26 10.46 -3.13
N PHE A 16 5.10 9.87 -2.83
CA PHE A 16 4.49 8.91 -3.74
C PHE A 16 3.85 9.60 -4.93
N ALA A 17 3.94 8.97 -6.10
CA ALA A 17 3.31 9.46 -7.33
C ALA A 17 1.89 8.89 -7.41
N ALA A 18 0.88 9.67 -7.01
CA ALA A 18 -0.49 9.33 -7.36
C ALA A 18 -0.64 9.32 -8.90
N PRO A 19 -1.32 8.33 -9.46
CA PRO A 19 -1.42 8.19 -10.90
C PRO A 19 -2.28 9.29 -11.57
N ALA A 20 -2.02 9.50 -12.86
CA ALA A 20 -2.83 10.36 -13.73
C ALA A 20 -4.29 9.85 -13.84
N THR A 21 -5.21 10.70 -14.32
CA THR A 21 -6.66 10.45 -14.46
C THR A 21 -7.01 9.39 -15.51
N TYR A 22 -8.03 8.54 -15.26
CA TYR A 22 -8.48 7.49 -16.20
C TYR A 22 -10.01 7.37 -16.27
N ASN A 23 -10.50 6.65 -17.29
CA ASN A 23 -11.93 6.32 -17.49
C ASN A 23 -12.18 4.85 -17.14
N HIS A 24 -13.20 4.60 -16.32
CA HIS A 24 -13.62 3.30 -15.82
C HIS A 24 -14.19 2.44 -16.95
N VAL A 25 -13.63 1.25 -17.18
CA VAL A 25 -14.24 0.23 -18.03
C VAL A 25 -14.65 -0.91 -17.11
N GLY A 26 -15.92 -0.91 -16.70
CA GLY A 26 -16.42 -1.92 -15.76
C GLY A 26 -16.14 -3.35 -16.23
N THR A 27 -15.82 -4.21 -15.26
CA THR A 27 -15.34 -5.62 -15.31
C THR A 27 -13.83 -5.76 -15.39
N ASN A 28 -13.21 -6.40 -14.37
CA ASN A 28 -11.78 -6.79 -14.22
C ASN A 28 -10.89 -6.27 -15.34
N SER A 29 -10.76 -4.95 -15.42
CA SER A 29 -10.09 -4.35 -16.56
C SER A 29 -8.64 -4.17 -16.15
N THR A 30 -7.73 -4.80 -16.90
CA THR A 30 -6.31 -4.47 -16.74
C THR A 30 -6.14 -3.06 -17.27
N ILE A 31 -5.87 -2.12 -16.38
CA ILE A 31 -5.73 -0.71 -16.75
C ILE A 31 -4.37 -0.55 -17.45
N ALA A 32 -4.41 -0.37 -18.77
CA ALA A 32 -3.23 -0.01 -19.54
C ALA A 32 -2.89 1.47 -19.33
N SER A 33 -1.87 1.75 -18.50
CA SER A 33 -1.31 3.09 -18.40
C SER A 33 -0.64 3.51 -19.72
N GLN A 34 -0.90 4.74 -20.18
CA GLN A 34 -0.22 5.34 -21.34
C GLN A 34 1.13 5.99 -20.97
N GLY A 35 1.53 5.93 -19.70
CA GLY A 35 2.80 6.46 -19.19
C GLY A 35 3.30 5.68 -17.98
N ASP A 36 4.19 6.30 -17.21
CA ASP A 36 4.69 5.68 -15.98
C ASP A 36 3.54 5.51 -14.97
N PHE A 37 3.48 4.32 -14.38
CA PHE A 37 2.49 3.92 -13.39
C PHE A 37 3.17 3.03 -12.38
N PHE A 38 3.12 3.41 -11.11
CA PHE A 38 3.99 2.84 -10.10
C PHE A 38 3.30 1.80 -9.21
N TRP A 39 2.01 1.52 -9.44
CA TRP A 39 1.25 0.57 -8.64
C TRP A 39 1.02 -0.75 -9.39
N GLY A 40 1.20 -1.86 -8.71
CA GLY A 40 0.75 -3.19 -9.12
C GLY A 40 -0.21 -3.74 -8.08
N GLY A 41 -1.36 -4.29 -8.48
CA GLY A 41 -2.33 -4.82 -7.54
C GLY A 41 -3.77 -4.66 -8.00
N ALA A 42 -4.65 -4.38 -7.04
CA ALA A 42 -6.08 -4.25 -7.27
C ALA A 42 -6.61 -2.94 -6.70
N VAL A 43 -7.52 -2.29 -7.44
CA VAL A 43 -8.23 -1.08 -7.04
C VAL A 43 -9.73 -1.30 -7.20
N GLN A 44 -10.46 -1.29 -6.07
CA GLN A 44 -11.91 -1.34 -6.06
C GLN A 44 -12.46 0.08 -6.23
N GLU A 45 -12.81 0.39 -7.47
CA GLU A 45 -13.35 1.69 -7.82
C GLU A 45 -14.83 1.83 -7.47
N GLY A 46 -15.22 3.06 -7.14
CA GLY A 46 -16.59 3.44 -6.86
C GLY A 46 -16.90 4.86 -7.35
N PRO A 47 -18.13 5.16 -7.77
CA PRO A 47 -18.53 6.54 -8.03
C PRO A 47 -18.51 7.38 -6.74
N GLN A 48 -18.55 8.71 -6.88
CA GLN A 48 -18.74 9.60 -5.73
C GLN A 48 -19.99 9.19 -4.91
N GLY A 49 -19.84 9.12 -3.59
CA GLY A 49 -20.86 8.61 -2.66
C GLY A 49 -20.78 7.10 -2.42
N THR A 50 -19.69 6.45 -2.84
CA THR A 50 -19.38 5.07 -2.44
C THR A 50 -19.05 4.98 -0.94
N ASP A 51 -18.37 6.00 -0.40
CA ASP A 51 -18.04 6.17 1.02
C ASP A 51 -17.34 4.93 1.61
N TRP A 52 -16.25 4.49 0.95
CA TRP A 52 -15.35 3.50 1.52
C TRP A 52 -14.69 4.06 2.78
N TYR A 53 -15.02 3.48 3.93
CA TYR A 53 -14.47 3.93 5.21
C TYR A 53 -13.49 2.93 5.82
N PHE A 54 -13.37 1.71 5.29
CA PHE A 54 -12.49 0.69 5.85
C PHE A 54 -11.88 -0.17 4.75
N VAL A 55 -10.56 -0.37 4.80
CA VAL A 55 -9.84 -1.30 3.91
C VAL A 55 -8.82 -2.10 4.73
N GLN A 56 -8.73 -3.40 4.44
CA GLN A 56 -7.83 -4.34 5.11
C GLN A 56 -7.25 -5.31 4.10
N GLY A 57 -6.00 -5.73 4.34
CA GLY A 57 -5.37 -6.84 3.65
C GLY A 57 -4.21 -7.40 4.47
N SER A 58 -3.81 -8.63 4.19
CA SER A 58 -2.75 -9.34 4.91
C SER A 58 -1.65 -9.80 3.98
N VAL A 59 -0.41 -9.73 4.45
CA VAL A 59 0.79 -10.14 3.71
C VAL A 59 1.67 -11.00 4.60
N VAL A 60 2.26 -12.05 4.01
CA VAL A 60 3.37 -12.78 4.64
C VAL A 60 4.65 -11.99 4.45
N VAL A 61 5.33 -11.62 5.54
CA VAL A 61 6.57 -10.83 5.50
C VAL A 61 7.61 -11.56 4.64
N PRO A 62 8.10 -10.96 3.56
CA PRO A 62 9.01 -11.62 2.65
C PRO A 62 10.41 -11.78 3.26
N ASN A 63 11.21 -12.70 2.71
CA ASN A 63 12.61 -12.88 3.09
C ASN A 63 13.53 -12.53 1.92
N PHE A 64 14.06 -11.30 1.91
CA PHE A 64 14.90 -10.82 0.81
C PHE A 64 16.42 -10.93 1.06
N ARG A 65 16.84 -11.53 2.18
CA ARG A 65 18.24 -11.58 2.61
C ARG A 65 19.18 -11.99 1.47
N GLY A 66 20.17 -11.12 1.21
CA GLY A 66 21.23 -11.38 0.23
C GLY A 66 21.10 -10.62 -1.09
N GLY A 67 20.11 -9.74 -1.24
CA GLY A 67 20.04 -8.79 -2.36
C GLY A 67 20.63 -7.42 -2.04
N SER A 68 20.42 -6.46 -2.94
CA SER A 68 20.93 -5.09 -2.81
C SER A 68 20.10 -4.29 -1.79
N PRO A 69 20.73 -3.49 -0.89
CA PRO A 69 19.99 -2.59 0.02
C PRO A 69 19.19 -1.51 -0.72
N ASP A 70 19.60 -1.16 -1.95
CA ASP A 70 18.91 -0.17 -2.78
C ASP A 70 17.65 -0.72 -3.45
N GLN A 71 17.42 -2.05 -3.37
CA GLN A 71 16.24 -2.69 -3.92
C GLN A 71 15.16 -2.85 -2.86
N SER A 72 13.90 -2.61 -3.20
CA SER A 72 12.80 -2.77 -2.26
C SER A 72 11.50 -3.31 -2.89
N ALA A 73 10.61 -3.78 -2.03
CA ALA A 73 9.20 -3.95 -2.33
C ALA A 73 8.39 -3.19 -1.28
N ASN A 74 7.47 -2.33 -1.71
CA ASN A 74 6.52 -1.64 -0.83
C ASN A 74 5.14 -2.28 -1.00
N MET A 75 4.52 -2.77 0.07
CA MET A 75 3.19 -3.39 0.04
C MET A 75 2.26 -2.72 1.04
N TRP A 76 1.06 -2.35 0.62
CA TRP A 76 0.15 -1.54 1.42
C TRP A 76 -1.33 -1.71 1.05
N VAL A 77 -2.19 -1.20 1.93
CA VAL A 77 -3.62 -1.01 1.67
C VAL A 77 -4.01 0.44 1.92
N GLY A 78 -5.01 0.91 1.17
CA GLY A 78 -5.39 2.32 1.22
C GLY A 78 -6.83 2.60 0.83
N ILE A 79 -7.22 3.84 1.09
CA ILE A 79 -8.42 4.49 0.57
C ILE A 79 -7.95 5.70 -0.24
N ASP A 80 -8.54 5.87 -1.44
CA ASP A 80 -8.28 6.94 -2.42
C ASP A 80 -6.91 6.90 -3.13
N GLY A 81 -6.65 7.89 -4.00
CA GLY A 81 -5.38 8.03 -4.71
C GLY A 81 -5.45 7.72 -6.19
N ARG A 82 -6.53 7.07 -6.67
CA ARG A 82 -6.70 6.74 -8.09
C ARG A 82 -7.59 7.77 -8.79
N TYR A 83 -8.89 7.78 -8.53
CA TYR A 83 -9.78 8.84 -9.02
C TYR A 83 -9.71 10.04 -8.10
N CYS A 84 -9.62 9.78 -6.80
CA CYS A 84 -9.45 10.83 -5.82
C CYS A 84 -7.96 11.20 -5.71
N SER A 85 -7.55 12.27 -6.38
CA SER A 85 -6.15 12.73 -6.32
C SER A 85 -5.87 13.75 -5.21
N SER A 86 -6.81 13.96 -4.28
CA SER A 86 -6.64 14.93 -3.18
C SER A 86 -5.87 14.37 -2.00
N ALA A 87 -6.03 13.07 -1.69
CA ALA A 87 -5.46 12.41 -0.53
C ALA A 87 -5.42 10.89 -0.75
N ILE A 88 -4.68 10.20 0.13
CA ILE A 88 -4.70 8.75 0.32
C ILE A 88 -4.53 8.48 1.81
N LEU A 89 -5.40 7.68 2.42
CA LEU A 89 -5.16 7.15 3.76
C LEU A 89 -4.60 5.74 3.62
N GLN A 90 -3.33 5.53 3.98
CA GLN A 90 -2.62 4.30 3.67
C GLN A 90 -1.61 3.86 4.75
N THR A 91 -1.35 2.56 4.79
CA THR A 91 -0.35 1.95 5.67
C THR A 91 0.21 0.67 5.07
N GLY A 92 1.46 0.37 5.37
CA GLY A 92 2.12 -0.77 4.77
C GLY A 92 3.49 -1.10 5.33
N LEU A 93 4.19 -1.92 4.54
CA LEU A 93 5.52 -2.44 4.80
C LEU A 93 6.41 -2.21 3.58
N VAL A 94 7.56 -1.58 3.77
CA VAL A 94 8.69 -1.67 2.85
C VAL A 94 9.61 -2.78 3.32
N ALA A 95 9.99 -3.68 2.41
CA ALA A 95 11.01 -4.70 2.61
C ALA A 95 12.18 -4.45 1.65
N TYR A 96 13.40 -4.34 2.18
CA TYR A 96 14.61 -4.06 1.40
C TYR A 96 15.40 -5.35 1.11
N GLY A 97 16.22 -5.32 0.05
CA GLY A 97 17.02 -6.47 -0.39
C GLY A 97 18.11 -6.91 0.59
N ASP A 98 18.53 -6.05 1.51
CA ASP A 98 19.41 -6.45 2.62
C ASP A 98 18.68 -7.19 3.75
N GLY A 99 17.35 -7.30 3.67
CA GLY A 99 16.48 -7.91 4.67
C GLY A 99 16.06 -6.97 5.80
N SER A 100 16.33 -5.67 5.69
CA SER A 100 15.73 -4.66 6.56
C SER A 100 14.28 -4.37 6.16
N PHE A 101 13.50 -3.87 7.13
CA PHE A 101 12.07 -3.63 6.98
C PHE A 101 11.69 -2.29 7.57
N TRP A 102 10.62 -1.71 7.03
CA TRP A 102 10.05 -0.47 7.51
C TRP A 102 8.53 -0.53 7.45
N LEU A 103 7.87 -0.42 8.61
CA LEU A 103 6.43 -0.21 8.70
C LEU A 103 6.11 1.28 8.74
N TRP A 104 5.13 1.68 7.94
CA TRP A 104 4.82 3.08 7.72
C TRP A 104 3.32 3.35 7.67
N THR A 105 2.95 4.60 7.93
CA THR A 105 1.61 5.15 7.82
C THR A 105 1.66 6.49 7.12
N GLU A 106 0.59 6.83 6.39
CA GLU A 106 0.53 8.10 5.69
C GLU A 106 -0.90 8.57 5.47
N TRP A 107 -1.06 9.89 5.56
CA TRP A 107 -2.12 10.62 4.90
C TRP A 107 -1.48 11.40 3.74
N TRP A 108 -1.51 10.83 2.54
CA TRP A 108 -0.71 11.27 1.40
C TRP A 108 -0.97 12.74 1.05
N LYS A 109 0.10 13.41 0.59
CA LYS A 109 0.38 14.87 0.57
C LYS A 109 1.05 15.41 1.83
N ASN A 110 0.97 14.69 2.95
CA ASN A 110 1.88 14.90 4.08
C ASN A 110 3.10 13.98 3.95
N GLU A 111 4.10 14.14 4.83
CA GLU A 111 5.25 13.22 4.87
C GLU A 111 4.82 11.84 5.39
N MET A 112 5.27 10.79 4.71
CA MET A 112 5.14 9.42 5.20
C MET A 112 5.89 9.24 6.53
N GLN A 113 5.26 8.54 7.48
CA GLN A 113 5.75 8.41 8.85
C GLN A 113 6.03 6.96 9.20
N ASN A 114 7.11 6.72 9.94
CA ASN A 114 7.33 5.44 10.60
C ASN A 114 6.33 5.28 11.74
N TYR A 115 5.85 4.07 11.97
CA TYR A 115 5.24 3.79 13.28
C TYR A 115 6.31 3.94 14.36
N GLU A 116 6.06 4.81 15.35
CA GLU A 116 7.00 5.11 16.44
C GLU A 116 7.24 3.92 17.42
N SER A 117 6.63 2.76 17.16
CA SER A 117 6.44 1.68 18.13
C SER A 117 6.96 0.31 17.63
N GLY A 118 7.48 -0.48 18.58
CA GLY A 118 8.21 -1.72 18.37
C GLY A 118 7.34 -2.96 18.14
N LEU A 119 6.47 -2.94 17.12
CA LEU A 119 5.87 -4.18 16.61
C LEU A 119 6.99 -5.14 16.22
N LYS A 120 7.05 -6.30 16.88
CA LYS A 120 8.02 -7.34 16.55
C LYS A 120 7.43 -8.27 15.50
N PHE A 121 8.18 -8.47 14.44
CA PHE A 121 7.85 -9.44 13.41
C PHE A 121 9.13 -9.96 12.74
N SER A 122 9.00 -11.02 11.97
CA SER A 122 10.08 -11.63 11.21
C SER A 122 9.57 -12.14 9.86
N PRO A 123 10.46 -12.42 8.89
CA PRO A 123 10.07 -13.08 7.66
C PRO A 123 9.27 -14.36 7.96
N GLY A 124 8.16 -14.55 7.24
CA GLY A 124 7.21 -15.64 7.46
C GLY A 124 6.05 -15.32 8.43
N ASP A 125 6.14 -14.25 9.22
CA ASP A 125 4.99 -13.77 9.99
C ASP A 125 3.93 -13.20 9.04
N THR A 126 2.67 -13.23 9.46
CA THR A 126 1.57 -12.57 8.72
C THR A 126 1.24 -11.24 9.37
N LEU A 127 1.38 -10.16 8.60
CA LEU A 127 0.95 -8.83 8.99
C LEU A 127 -0.38 -8.50 8.33
N GLN A 128 -1.33 -7.98 9.10
CA GLN A 128 -2.56 -7.39 8.62
C GLN A 128 -2.44 -5.87 8.66
N PHE A 129 -2.71 -5.24 7.53
CA PHE A 129 -2.81 -3.81 7.36
C PHE A 129 -4.28 -3.40 7.40
N THR A 130 -4.57 -2.25 8.01
CA THR A 130 -5.93 -1.73 8.09
C THR A 130 -5.90 -0.21 8.04
N VAL A 131 -6.78 0.35 7.23
CA VAL A 131 -7.14 1.77 7.27
C VAL A 131 -8.61 1.92 7.57
N HIS A 132 -8.96 2.93 8.37
CA HIS A 132 -10.32 3.22 8.78
C HIS A 132 -10.55 4.74 8.78
N ALA A 133 -11.18 5.26 7.74
CA ALA A 133 -11.64 6.64 7.70
C ALA A 133 -12.84 6.80 8.66
N THR A 134 -12.79 7.81 9.51
CA THR A 134 -13.88 8.18 10.42
C THR A 134 -14.63 9.43 9.93
N SER A 135 -13.99 10.17 9.03
CA SER A 135 -14.56 11.22 8.19
C SER A 135 -13.60 11.45 7.02
N TYR A 136 -13.97 12.32 6.08
CA TYR A 136 -13.08 12.76 5.00
C TYR A 136 -11.77 13.41 5.48
N THR A 137 -11.62 13.81 6.74
CA THR A 137 -10.41 14.46 7.26
C THR A 137 -9.86 13.81 8.53
N SER A 138 -10.36 12.62 8.88
CA SER A 138 -9.91 11.88 10.07
C SER A 138 -9.99 10.38 9.87
N GLY A 139 -9.08 9.64 10.48
CA GLY A 139 -9.06 8.18 10.36
C GLY A 139 -7.96 7.55 11.19
N THR A 140 -7.87 6.23 11.11
CA THR A 140 -6.78 5.48 11.73
C THR A 140 -6.14 4.54 10.73
N THR A 141 -4.86 4.28 10.94
CA THR A 141 -4.15 3.18 10.29
C THR A 141 -3.67 2.21 11.36
N LYS A 142 -3.55 0.93 11.02
CA LYS A 142 -3.11 -0.11 11.94
C LYS A 142 -2.34 -1.20 11.19
N VAL A 143 -1.28 -1.70 11.81
CA VAL A 143 -0.59 -2.93 11.41
C VAL A 143 -0.60 -3.91 12.57
N GLU A 144 -1.02 -5.14 12.35
CA GLU A 144 -1.06 -6.21 13.36
C GLU A 144 -0.30 -7.45 12.89
N ASN A 145 0.54 -8.03 13.75
CA ASN A 145 1.10 -9.35 13.53
C ASN A 145 0.11 -10.40 14.06
N LEU A 146 -0.57 -11.09 13.14
CA LEU A 146 -1.66 -12.02 13.48
C LEU A 146 -1.19 -13.22 14.33
N GLY A 147 0.07 -13.62 14.22
CA GLY A 147 0.61 -14.73 15.01
C GLY A 147 0.85 -14.37 16.47
N THR A 148 1.14 -13.10 16.76
CA THR A 148 1.45 -12.63 18.12
C THR A 148 0.34 -11.78 18.75
N GLY A 149 -0.58 -11.26 17.94
CA GLY A 149 -1.60 -10.28 18.35
C GLY A 149 -1.04 -8.90 18.70
N GLN A 150 0.26 -8.66 18.47
CA GLN A 150 0.85 -7.34 18.65
C GLN A 150 0.49 -6.43 17.48
N TRP A 151 0.30 -5.14 17.75
CA TRP A 151 -0.06 -4.16 16.73
C TRP A 151 0.50 -2.78 17.01
N VAL A 152 0.52 -1.95 15.97
CA VAL A 152 0.81 -0.51 15.97
C VAL A 152 -0.31 0.22 15.25
N SER A 153 -0.57 1.48 15.61
CA SER A 153 -1.61 2.29 15.00
C SER A 153 -1.28 3.78 15.08
N GLN A 154 -1.83 4.55 14.15
CA GLN A 154 -1.74 6.01 14.10
C GLN A 154 -3.15 6.57 13.88
N THR A 155 -3.45 7.69 14.55
CA THR A 155 -4.74 8.40 14.42
C THR A 155 -4.51 9.76 13.80
N PHE A 156 -5.26 10.05 12.74
CA PHE A 156 -5.33 11.34 12.06
C PHE A 156 -6.65 12.00 12.44
N THR A 157 -6.62 13.26 12.88
CA THR A 157 -7.83 13.94 13.40
C THR A 157 -8.25 15.19 12.64
N SER A 158 -7.36 15.78 11.82
CA SER A 158 -7.56 17.14 11.30
C SER A 158 -6.89 17.40 9.94
N GLU A 159 -6.99 16.46 9.01
CA GLU A 159 -6.31 16.50 7.69
C GLU A 159 -7.06 17.38 6.68
N ASN A 160 -7.41 18.60 7.09
CA ASN A 160 -8.34 19.48 6.37
C ASN A 160 -7.80 20.01 5.03
N ASN A 161 -6.48 20.02 4.82
CA ASN A 161 -5.88 20.51 3.58
C ASN A 161 -6.05 19.52 2.43
N TYR A 162 -6.20 18.24 2.75
CA TYR A 162 -6.20 17.13 1.80
C TYR A 162 -7.30 16.13 2.21
N PRO A 163 -8.59 16.48 2.06
CA PRO A 163 -9.66 15.54 2.40
C PRO A 163 -9.68 14.34 1.46
N LEU A 164 -10.08 13.19 2.00
CA LEU A 164 -10.48 11.99 1.25
C LEU A 164 -11.77 12.26 0.45
N CYS A 165 -11.94 11.51 -0.63
CA CYS A 165 -13.18 11.36 -1.38
C CYS A 165 -13.93 10.07 -1.00
N GLU A 166 -13.21 9.07 -0.45
CA GLU A 166 -13.71 7.73 -0.11
C GLU A 166 -14.32 6.99 -1.31
N THR A 167 -13.69 7.13 -2.49
CA THR A 167 -14.15 6.52 -3.75
C THR A 167 -13.38 5.27 -4.12
N ASP A 168 -12.15 5.14 -3.63
CA ASP A 168 -11.23 4.07 -4.05
C ASP A 168 -10.85 3.24 -2.81
N ALA A 169 -10.70 1.92 -2.98
CA ALA A 169 -10.15 1.02 -1.97
C ALA A 169 -9.14 0.09 -2.63
N GLU A 170 -7.89 0.06 -2.16
CA GLU A 170 -6.82 -0.64 -2.87
C GLU A 170 -5.88 -1.51 -2.03
N TRP A 171 -5.26 -2.47 -2.74
CA TRP A 171 -4.29 -3.44 -2.25
C TRP A 171 -3.11 -3.49 -3.23
N ILE A 172 -2.00 -2.85 -2.86
CA ILE A 172 -0.97 -2.44 -3.82
C ILE A 172 0.43 -2.94 -3.41
N LEU A 173 1.21 -3.32 -4.41
CA LEU A 173 2.67 -3.28 -4.41
C LEU A 173 3.15 -2.10 -5.25
N GLU A 174 4.03 -1.27 -4.72
CA GLU A 174 4.42 -0.01 -5.34
C GLU A 174 5.93 0.14 -5.56
N ASP A 175 6.28 0.73 -6.70
CA ASP A 175 7.59 1.37 -6.91
C ASP A 175 7.55 2.79 -6.34
N TRP A 176 8.00 2.93 -5.09
CA TRP A 176 7.98 4.20 -4.38
C TRP A 176 9.20 5.06 -4.73
N THR A 177 9.09 6.37 -4.56
CA THR A 177 10.21 7.27 -4.85
C THR A 177 10.92 7.73 -3.58
N GLN A 178 12.25 7.74 -3.63
CA GLN A 178 13.11 8.37 -2.62
C GLN A 178 13.81 9.56 -3.26
N GLY A 179 13.63 10.76 -2.68
CA GLY A 179 14.22 11.98 -3.26
C GLY A 179 13.70 12.31 -4.68
N GLY A 180 12.50 11.84 -5.03
CA GLY A 180 11.90 12.06 -6.34
C GLY A 180 12.44 11.15 -7.45
N GLN A 181 13.16 10.08 -7.11
CA GLN A 181 13.57 9.04 -8.05
C GLN A 181 12.97 7.69 -7.61
N PRO A 182 12.43 6.88 -8.55
CA PRO A 182 11.99 5.52 -8.24
C PRO A 182 13.12 4.71 -7.61
N VAL A 183 12.80 3.97 -6.55
CA VAL A 183 13.76 3.06 -5.91
C VAL A 183 13.77 1.76 -6.71
N PRO A 184 14.95 1.20 -7.06
CA PRO A 184 15.01 -0.07 -7.76
C PRO A 184 14.09 -1.14 -7.15
N LEU A 185 13.25 -1.77 -7.97
CA LEU A 185 12.42 -2.87 -7.51
C LEU A 185 13.27 -4.10 -7.18
N TYR A 186 12.98 -4.73 -6.04
CA TYR A 186 13.48 -6.06 -5.74
C TYR A 186 12.75 -7.10 -6.60
N ASN A 187 13.42 -8.15 -7.06
CA ASN A 187 12.70 -9.28 -7.66
C ASN A 187 12.08 -10.14 -6.54
N TRP A 188 10.84 -9.83 -6.14
CA TRP A 188 10.15 -10.55 -5.07
C TRP A 188 9.48 -11.85 -5.52
N GLY A 189 9.64 -12.25 -6.78
CA GLY A 189 8.88 -13.35 -7.36
C GLY A 189 7.39 -13.01 -7.37
N THR A 190 6.61 -13.55 -6.45
CA THR A 190 5.18 -13.20 -6.26
C THR A 190 4.90 -12.95 -4.79
N ILE A 191 4.28 -11.80 -4.51
CA ILE A 191 3.72 -11.48 -3.19
C ILE A 191 2.21 -11.43 -3.34
N SER A 192 1.49 -11.95 -2.35
CA SER A 192 0.03 -11.91 -2.31
C SER A 192 -0.45 -11.08 -1.12
N ILE A 193 -1.43 -10.23 -1.36
CA ILE A 193 -2.25 -9.58 -0.36
C ILE A 193 -3.56 -10.36 -0.27
N PHE A 194 -3.78 -11.06 0.84
CA PHE A 194 -4.95 -11.93 1.08
C PHE A 194 -5.80 -11.38 2.23
N ASP A 195 -6.91 -12.07 2.56
CA ASP A 195 -7.90 -11.59 3.54
C ASP A 195 -8.36 -10.14 3.26
N THR A 196 -8.49 -9.82 1.96
CA THR A 196 -8.86 -8.50 1.47
C THR A 196 -10.29 -8.16 1.86
N LEU A 197 -10.51 -6.96 2.38
CA LEU A 197 -11.83 -6.51 2.81
C LEU A 197 -11.93 -4.99 2.66
N ALA A 198 -12.97 -4.52 1.98
CA ALA A 198 -13.37 -3.12 1.96
C ALA A 198 -14.81 -2.98 2.49
N LYS A 199 -15.12 -1.89 3.20
CA LYS A 199 -16.47 -1.64 3.74
C LYS A 199 -16.95 -0.23 3.45
N ASN A 200 -18.23 -0.15 3.12
CA ASN A 200 -18.99 1.07 3.03
C ASN A 200 -20.36 0.89 3.72
N SER A 201 -21.25 1.88 3.58
CA SER A 201 -22.59 1.85 4.17
C SER A 201 -23.49 0.74 3.60
N ASN A 202 -23.19 0.25 2.39
CA ASN A 202 -23.97 -0.78 1.69
C ASN A 202 -23.52 -2.21 2.04
N GLY A 203 -22.37 -2.37 2.69
CA GLY A 203 -21.87 -3.65 3.15
C GLY A 203 -20.37 -3.77 3.05
N GLN A 204 -19.91 -5.00 2.76
CA GLN A 204 -18.50 -5.32 2.64
C GLN A 204 -18.24 -6.14 1.37
N VAL A 205 -17.08 -5.93 0.77
CA VAL A 205 -16.60 -6.65 -0.41
C VAL A 205 -15.15 -7.09 -0.19
N THR A 206 -14.68 -8.09 -0.95
CA THR A 206 -13.25 -8.40 -1.08
C THR A 206 -12.69 -7.66 -2.30
N ALA A 207 -11.42 -7.86 -2.66
CA ALA A 207 -10.89 -7.32 -3.92
C ALA A 207 -11.41 -8.05 -5.18
N ALA A 208 -12.22 -9.09 -5.02
CA ALA A 208 -12.77 -9.83 -6.16
C ALA A 208 -13.69 -8.92 -6.99
N GLY A 209 -13.36 -8.72 -8.27
CA GLY A 209 -14.10 -7.83 -9.16
C GLY A 209 -13.47 -6.44 -9.33
N SER A 210 -12.42 -6.13 -8.57
CA SER A 210 -11.65 -4.89 -8.69
C SER A 210 -10.92 -4.78 -10.03
N ASP A 211 -10.56 -3.55 -10.39
CA ASP A 211 -9.67 -3.32 -11.52
C ASP A 211 -8.24 -3.75 -11.19
N ILE A 212 -7.56 -4.27 -12.20
CA ILE A 212 -6.17 -4.75 -12.08
C ILE A 212 -5.24 -3.66 -12.58
N VAL A 213 -4.23 -3.35 -11.78
CA VAL A 213 -3.17 -2.40 -12.15
C VAL A 213 -1.80 -3.07 -12.13
N ASN A 214 -0.89 -2.60 -12.98
CA ASN A 214 0.48 -3.13 -13.09
C ASN A 214 1.49 -1.99 -13.17
N ILE A 215 2.65 -2.21 -12.57
CA ILE A 215 3.76 -1.27 -12.62
C ILE A 215 4.24 -1.20 -14.07
N ASN A 216 4.25 0.00 -14.64
CA ASN A 216 4.74 0.31 -15.96
C ASN A 216 5.70 1.48 -15.85
N ILE A 217 6.98 1.30 -16.22
CA ILE A 217 7.99 2.35 -16.15
C ILE A 217 8.77 2.37 -17.46
N ASN A 218 8.92 3.55 -18.05
CA ASN A 218 9.58 3.74 -19.35
C ASN A 218 9.00 2.83 -20.46
N GLY A 219 7.68 2.59 -20.41
CA GLY A 219 6.98 1.72 -21.35
C GLY A 219 7.21 0.22 -21.15
N GLN A 220 7.85 -0.19 -20.05
CA GLN A 220 8.02 -1.58 -19.67
C GLN A 220 7.08 -1.94 -18.53
N THR A 221 6.24 -2.95 -18.74
CA THR A 221 5.45 -3.56 -17.66
C THR A 221 6.37 -4.43 -16.80
N LEU A 222 6.50 -4.07 -15.52
CA LEU A 222 7.40 -4.71 -14.55
C LEU A 222 6.67 -5.68 -13.62
N THR A 223 5.35 -5.63 -13.54
CA THR A 223 4.55 -6.56 -12.75
C THR A 223 3.37 -7.15 -13.52
N GLU A 224 2.97 -8.35 -13.12
CA GLU A 224 1.74 -9.01 -13.54
C GLU A 224 0.88 -9.29 -12.30
N SER A 225 -0.24 -8.58 -12.19
CA SER A 225 -1.17 -8.67 -11.06
C SER A 225 -2.38 -9.52 -11.41
N ARG A 226 -2.87 -10.28 -10.44
CA ARG A 226 -4.02 -11.20 -10.56
C ARG A 226 -4.89 -11.11 -9.33
N ILE A 227 -6.19 -11.31 -9.51
CA ILE A 227 -7.18 -11.33 -8.44
C ILE A 227 -7.88 -12.69 -8.49
N GLU A 228 -7.80 -13.44 -7.40
CA GLU A 228 -8.48 -14.73 -7.23
C GLU A 228 -9.95 -14.55 -6.85
N ASN A 229 -10.75 -15.61 -6.96
CA ASN A 229 -12.19 -15.55 -6.66
C ASN A 229 -12.52 -15.18 -5.21
N ASP A 230 -11.61 -15.42 -4.27
CA ASP A 230 -11.75 -15.03 -2.88
C ASP A 230 -11.30 -13.57 -2.60
N GLY A 231 -10.77 -12.89 -3.62
CA GLY A 231 -10.22 -11.54 -3.52
C GLY A 231 -8.72 -11.49 -3.21
N THR A 232 -8.02 -12.63 -3.13
CA THR A 232 -6.56 -12.60 -2.99
C THR A 232 -5.91 -11.91 -4.19
N VAL A 233 -5.13 -10.87 -3.93
CA VAL A 233 -4.41 -10.09 -4.94
C VAL A 233 -2.97 -10.57 -4.98
N SER A 234 -2.53 -11.16 -6.09
CA SER A 234 -1.14 -11.57 -6.29
C SER A 234 -0.45 -10.63 -7.27
N VAL A 235 0.75 -10.15 -6.92
CA VAL A 235 1.57 -9.28 -7.78
C VAL A 235 2.90 -9.96 -8.04
N THR A 236 3.09 -10.41 -9.27
CA THR A 236 4.32 -11.07 -9.73
C THR A 236 5.26 -10.05 -10.35
N TYR A 237 6.52 -10.02 -9.91
CA TYR A 237 7.58 -9.27 -10.60
C TYR A 237 7.96 -9.99 -11.90
N ILE A 238 7.91 -9.28 -13.03
CA ILE A 238 8.24 -9.79 -14.37
C ILE A 238 9.28 -8.94 -15.09
N GLY A 239 9.89 -7.97 -14.40
CA GLY A 239 10.97 -7.16 -14.93
C GLY A 239 12.19 -8.01 -15.30
N SER A 240 12.98 -7.53 -16.27
CA SER A 240 14.26 -8.14 -16.62
C SER A 240 15.30 -7.89 -15.53
N ASN A 241 15.92 -8.98 -15.05
CA ASN A 241 17.06 -8.95 -14.12
C ASN A 241 18.32 -8.32 -14.72
#